data_AF-A0A968IPE0-F1
#
_entry.id   AF-A0A968IPE0-F1
#
_cell.length_a   1.000
_cell.length_b   1.000
_cell.length_c   1.000
_cell.angle_alpha   90.00
_cell.angle_beta   90.00
_cell.angle_gamma   90.00
#
_symmetry.space_group_name_H-M   'P 1'
#
loop_
_entity.id
_entity.type
_entity.pdbx_description
1 polymer ?
#
loop_
_entity_poly.entity_id
_entity_poly.type
_entity_poly.pdbx_seq_one_letter_code
_entity_poly.pdbx_strand_id
1 'polypeptide(L)'
;MSILPPACESKHIVNNGKIHNGKQNYKYRDCFSRLKFWQIAIVTWGLISITSPLIAQTATPPTDTQSSSTSITFKDPPSFFSYLSRLANFAEKPPTEWIWFDGRRLFQVTALKDYLPKRVEQIKTNLEQISNAYFQSDRHDLQVNVVAVNGSPTIEVNDQYLLTVTKLDAALLGIDPATWAKQLSKIVTEALIRAKQERQPQFLQRQGVISLAIMLTVTIINWLLTKLRWRIHSSQISDSDLSTTDIATKKQYQKNFQAIEERLLFYFQITLWLGGIIGCSNLFPYTRPLQVWLLSGLNIPLKVGLIILGTYLTIRLSHNLIDRFVSSIKVNPLLSPVASERSHLRIATILVQFKESRSLLG
;
A
#
# COMPACT_ATOMS: atom_id res chain seq x y z
N MET A 1 3.44 -48.60 -38.85
CA MET A 1 3.63 -49.57 -37.75
C MET A 1 2.87 -49.01 -36.57
N SER A 2 1.60 -49.39 -36.49
CA SER A 2 0.56 -48.72 -35.70
C SER A 2 0.24 -49.60 -34.50
N ILE A 3 0.55 -49.12 -33.30
CA ILE A 3 0.32 -49.84 -32.05
C ILE A 3 -0.97 -49.32 -31.44
N LEU A 4 -2.04 -50.10 -31.62
CA LEU A 4 -3.31 -49.98 -30.91
C LEU A 4 -3.13 -50.51 -29.47
N PRO A 5 -3.67 -49.83 -28.44
CA PRO A 5 -3.81 -50.42 -27.11
C PRO A 5 -5.05 -51.34 -27.01
N PRO A 6 -5.03 -52.36 -26.13
CA PRO A 6 -6.09 -53.36 -26.03
C PRO A 6 -7.32 -52.86 -25.26
N ALA A 7 -8.46 -53.41 -25.66
CA ALA A 7 -9.78 -53.21 -25.09
C ALA A 7 -9.88 -53.67 -23.63
N CYS A 8 -10.44 -52.82 -22.77
CA CYS A 8 -10.85 -53.19 -21.41
C CYS A 8 -12.24 -53.84 -21.45
N GLU A 9 -12.29 -55.12 -21.15
CA GLU A 9 -13.49 -55.92 -20.95
C GLU A 9 -14.05 -55.68 -19.53
N SER A 10 -15.22 -55.04 -19.44
CA SER A 10 -15.91 -54.79 -18.17
C SER A 10 -16.80 -55.98 -17.80
N LYS A 11 -16.34 -56.79 -16.84
CA LYS A 11 -17.18 -57.80 -16.17
C LYS A 11 -18.13 -57.14 -15.17
N HIS A 12 -19.42 -57.13 -15.48
CA HIS A 12 -20.47 -56.86 -14.50
C HIS A 12 -20.63 -58.06 -13.55
N ILE A 13 -20.17 -57.91 -12.32
CA ILE A 13 -20.56 -58.79 -11.21
C ILE A 13 -21.75 -58.12 -10.51
N VAL A 14 -22.95 -58.61 -10.80
CA VAL A 14 -24.16 -58.32 -10.01
C VAL A 14 -24.02 -59.10 -8.71
N ASN A 15 -23.81 -58.40 -7.59
CA ASN A 15 -23.83 -59.02 -6.28
C ASN A 15 -25.04 -58.54 -5.48
N ASN A 16 -25.83 -59.51 -5.05
CA ASN A 16 -27.10 -59.37 -4.35
C ASN A 16 -26.93 -58.69 -2.99
N GLY A 17 -27.85 -57.77 -2.70
CA GLY A 17 -28.50 -57.60 -1.40
C GLY A 17 -27.60 -57.51 -0.16
N LYS A 18 -27.18 -56.28 0.18
CA LYS A 18 -27.08 -55.85 1.59
C LYS A 18 -26.94 -54.33 1.67
N ILE A 19 -28.00 -53.67 2.11
CA ILE A 19 -27.98 -52.25 2.47
C ILE A 19 -27.22 -52.13 3.79
N HIS A 20 -25.90 -51.90 3.71
CA HIS A 20 -25.12 -51.45 4.86
C HIS A 20 -25.26 -49.94 4.98
N ASN A 21 -25.98 -49.52 6.02
CA ASN A 21 -26.17 -48.12 6.40
C ASN A 21 -24.84 -47.58 6.95
N GLY A 22 -23.96 -47.13 6.05
CA GLY A 22 -22.68 -46.54 6.38
C GLY A 22 -22.84 -45.13 6.94
N LYS A 23 -22.71 -44.98 8.26
CA LYS A 23 -22.51 -43.67 8.91
C LYS A 23 -21.25 -43.02 8.33
N GLN A 24 -21.42 -42.09 7.38
CA GLN A 24 -20.33 -41.25 6.90
C GLN A 24 -19.93 -40.27 8.00
N ASN A 25 -18.77 -40.55 8.59
CA ASN A 25 -18.03 -39.61 9.42
C ASN A 25 -17.52 -38.46 8.54
N TYR A 26 -18.23 -37.33 8.50
CA TYR A 26 -17.72 -36.09 7.94
C TYR A 26 -16.66 -35.49 8.88
N LYS A 27 -15.45 -36.01 8.77
CA LYS A 27 -14.27 -35.60 9.50
C LYS A 27 -13.75 -34.27 8.93
N TYR A 28 -14.14 -33.18 9.59
CA TYR A 28 -13.34 -31.96 9.84
C TYR A 28 -12.14 -31.72 8.89
N ARG A 29 -12.39 -31.31 7.64
CA ARG A 29 -11.31 -31.00 6.67
C ARG A 29 -11.19 -29.51 6.31
N ASP A 30 -12.12 -28.66 6.73
CA ASP A 30 -12.13 -27.24 6.31
C ASP A 30 -11.35 -26.28 7.22
N CYS A 31 -10.87 -26.74 8.38
CA CYS A 31 -10.12 -25.88 9.30
C CYS A 31 -8.62 -25.74 8.93
N PHE A 32 -8.10 -26.63 8.08
CA PHE A 32 -6.66 -26.69 7.77
C PHE A 32 -6.22 -25.69 6.68
N SER A 33 -7.16 -25.19 5.85
CA SER A 33 -6.86 -24.20 4.79
C SER A 33 -6.65 -22.78 5.35
N ARG A 34 -7.44 -22.39 6.37
CA ARG A 34 -7.40 -21.03 6.94
C ARG A 34 -6.12 -20.71 7.70
N LEU A 35 -5.45 -21.73 8.26
CA LEU A 35 -4.19 -21.55 8.99
C LEU A 35 -3.01 -21.22 8.05
N LYS A 36 -3.02 -21.73 6.82
CA LYS A 36 -1.95 -21.46 5.84
C LYS A 36 -2.05 -20.07 5.21
N PHE A 37 -3.27 -19.54 5.06
CA PHE A 37 -3.47 -18.18 4.55
C PHE A 37 -2.93 -17.11 5.51
N TRP A 38 -3.12 -17.29 6.82
CA TRP A 38 -2.57 -16.38 7.84
C TRP A 38 -1.04 -16.45 7.92
N GLN A 39 -0.45 -17.63 7.76
CA GLN A 39 1.01 -17.81 7.72
C GLN A 39 1.65 -17.07 6.52
N ILE A 40 1.02 -17.11 5.33
CA ILE A 40 1.51 -16.39 4.15
C ILE A 40 1.38 -14.87 4.31
N ALA A 41 0.32 -14.40 4.97
CA ALA A 41 0.13 -12.97 5.26
C ALA A 41 1.18 -12.44 6.27
N ILE A 42 1.54 -13.24 7.28
CA ILE A 42 2.59 -12.88 8.26
C ILE A 42 3.97 -12.85 7.60
N VAL A 43 4.29 -13.82 6.74
CA VAL A 43 5.60 -13.87 6.05
C VAL A 43 5.77 -12.70 5.06
N THR A 44 4.69 -12.27 4.41
CA THR A 44 4.71 -11.12 3.49
C THR A 44 4.80 -9.79 4.24
N TRP A 45 4.20 -9.65 5.42
CA TRP A 45 4.43 -8.48 6.28
C TRP A 45 5.83 -8.45 6.90
N GLY A 46 6.38 -9.59 7.32
CA GLY A 46 7.73 -9.68 7.89
C GLY A 46 8.85 -9.30 6.92
N LEU A 47 8.71 -9.63 5.63
CA LEU A 47 9.67 -9.26 4.59
C LEU A 47 9.67 -7.75 4.26
N ILE A 48 8.55 -7.06 4.45
CA ILE A 48 8.44 -5.60 4.27
C ILE A 48 9.11 -4.85 5.45
N SER A 49 9.21 -5.46 6.63
CA SER A 49 9.82 -4.84 7.81
C SER A 49 11.36 -4.92 7.84
N ILE A 50 11.98 -5.84 7.10
CA ILE A 50 13.45 -6.04 7.15
C ILE A 50 14.22 -5.04 6.26
N THR A 51 13.56 -4.33 5.33
CA THR A 51 14.21 -3.36 4.43
C THR A 51 14.05 -1.90 4.83
N SER A 52 13.59 -1.59 6.06
CA SER A 52 13.44 -0.20 6.53
C SER A 52 14.54 0.18 7.53
N PRO A 53 15.63 0.83 7.12
CA PRO A 53 16.49 1.51 8.07
C PRO A 53 15.81 2.82 8.51
N LEU A 54 15.46 2.86 9.79
CA LEU A 54 15.73 3.96 10.71
C LEU A 54 15.44 5.39 10.18
N ILE A 55 14.22 5.88 10.39
CA ILE A 55 13.96 7.33 10.54
C ILE A 55 13.45 7.52 11.97
N ALA A 56 14.39 7.75 12.87
CA ALA A 56 14.12 8.14 14.24
C ALA A 56 14.06 9.67 14.34
N GLN A 57 13.21 10.13 15.25
CA GLN A 57 13.20 11.43 15.92
C GLN A 57 12.53 12.61 15.20
N THR A 58 11.33 12.93 15.68
CA THR A 58 10.91 14.32 15.87
C THR A 58 10.47 14.48 17.32
N ALA A 59 11.33 15.15 18.11
CA ALA A 59 11.00 15.67 19.43
C ALA A 59 10.16 16.94 19.26
N THR A 60 9.05 17.02 19.99
CA THR A 60 8.24 18.23 20.17
C THR A 60 8.64 18.93 21.47
N PRO A 61 8.95 20.24 21.48
CA PRO A 61 9.02 21.01 22.71
C PRO A 61 7.69 21.75 23.00
N PRO A 62 7.43 22.08 24.28
CA PRO A 62 6.17 22.64 24.76
C PRO A 62 6.05 24.15 24.50
N THR A 63 4.81 24.61 24.37
CA THR A 63 4.42 26.01 24.23
C THR A 63 4.00 26.55 25.59
N ASP A 64 4.76 27.50 26.14
CA ASP A 64 4.29 28.39 27.19
C ASP A 64 4.22 29.82 26.65
N THR A 65 3.02 30.40 26.70
CA THR A 65 2.72 31.78 26.30
C THR A 65 2.39 32.59 27.54
N GLN A 66 3.22 33.59 27.89
CA GLN A 66 2.83 34.70 28.75
C GLN A 66 2.79 35.98 27.90
N SER A 67 1.59 36.56 27.78
CA SER A 67 1.36 37.85 27.16
C SER A 67 1.10 38.90 28.23
N SER A 68 1.94 39.94 28.30
CA SER A 68 1.63 41.20 28.97
C SER A 68 1.21 42.22 27.92
N SER A 69 -0.02 42.71 28.01
CA SER A 69 -0.63 43.67 27.12
C SER A 69 -0.51 45.10 27.68
N THR A 70 0.12 46.00 26.94
CA THR A 70 -0.01 47.45 27.10
C THR A 70 -0.79 47.99 25.90
N SER A 71 -1.98 48.53 26.16
CA SER A 71 -2.83 49.17 25.15
C SER A 71 -2.40 50.62 24.95
N ILE A 72 -2.09 51.00 23.72
CA ILE A 72 -1.89 52.39 23.30
C ILE A 72 -3.03 52.73 22.34
N THR A 73 -3.81 53.76 22.67
CA THR A 73 -4.93 54.26 21.87
C THR A 73 -4.41 55.20 20.79
N PHE A 74 -4.66 54.90 19.52
CA PHE A 74 -4.33 55.78 18.39
C PHE A 74 -5.60 56.20 17.64
N LYS A 75 -5.74 57.51 17.45
CA LYS A 75 -6.82 58.18 16.72
C LYS A 75 -6.48 58.20 15.21
N ASP A 76 -7.52 58.01 14.41
CA ASP A 76 -7.63 58.17 12.95
C ASP A 76 -7.09 57.02 12.05
N PRO A 77 -7.94 56.37 11.22
CA PRO A 77 -7.57 55.18 10.45
C PRO A 77 -7.19 55.48 8.99
N PRO A 78 -5.91 55.34 8.60
CA PRO A 78 -5.56 54.94 7.25
C PRO A 78 -5.55 53.39 7.17
N SER A 79 -6.45 52.83 6.35
CA SER A 79 -6.49 51.43 5.86
C SER A 79 -5.69 50.36 6.65
N PHE A 80 -6.02 50.20 7.93
CA PHE A 80 -5.44 49.21 8.85
C PHE A 80 -5.41 47.78 8.26
N PHE A 81 -6.40 47.44 7.44
CA PHE A 81 -6.50 46.13 6.78
C PHE A 81 -5.38 45.82 5.78
N SER A 82 -4.75 46.83 5.15
CA SER A 82 -3.62 46.59 4.25
C SER A 82 -2.35 46.22 5.03
N TYR A 83 -2.15 46.84 6.19
CA TYR A 83 -1.06 46.54 7.10
C TYR A 83 -1.29 45.23 7.86
N LEU A 84 -2.53 44.95 8.27
CA LEU A 84 -2.87 43.66 8.90
C LEU A 84 -2.71 42.49 7.94
N SER A 85 -3.09 42.63 6.66
CA SER A 85 -2.80 41.60 5.65
C SER A 85 -1.30 41.36 5.52
N ARG A 86 -0.50 42.44 5.53
CA ARG A 86 0.97 42.37 5.46
C ARG A 86 1.58 41.74 6.72
N LEU A 87 1.08 42.07 7.89
CA LEU A 87 1.52 41.54 9.19
C LEU A 87 1.05 40.09 9.42
N ALA A 88 -0.14 39.72 8.96
CA ALA A 88 -0.62 38.33 8.96
C ALA A 88 0.22 37.46 8.04
N ASN A 89 0.67 37.99 6.89
CA ASN A 89 1.63 37.30 6.01
C ASN A 89 3.04 37.16 6.63
N PHE A 90 3.43 38.04 7.57
CA PHE A 90 4.71 37.90 8.30
C PHE A 90 4.66 36.81 9.39
N ALA A 91 3.47 36.46 9.89
CA ALA A 91 3.28 35.36 10.82
C ALA A 91 3.24 33.98 10.14
N GLU A 92 3.14 33.95 8.81
CA GLU A 92 3.16 32.71 8.05
C GLU A 92 4.61 32.21 7.93
N LYS A 93 4.86 30.96 8.36
CA LYS A 93 6.18 30.33 8.21
C LYS A 93 6.59 30.42 6.73
N PRO A 94 7.82 30.88 6.43
CA PRO A 94 8.23 31.06 5.06
C PRO A 94 8.14 29.73 4.31
N PRO A 95 7.74 29.73 3.03
CA PRO A 95 7.62 28.50 2.28
C PRO A 95 8.97 27.81 2.20
N THR A 96 8.93 26.48 2.18
CA THR A 96 10.11 25.63 2.20
C THR A 96 10.02 24.58 1.09
N GLU A 97 11.15 24.24 0.49
CA GLU A 97 11.20 23.20 -0.54
C GLU A 97 12.43 22.32 -0.38
N TRP A 98 12.27 21.03 -0.68
CA TRP A 98 13.36 20.06 -0.66
C TRP A 98 14.17 20.12 -1.95
N ILE A 99 15.49 20.21 -1.82
CA ILE A 99 16.43 19.96 -2.90
C ILE A 99 16.65 18.45 -2.98
N TRP A 100 16.44 17.91 -4.18
CA TRP A 100 16.57 16.48 -4.46
C TRP A 100 17.84 16.23 -5.28
N PHE A 101 18.51 15.12 -4.99
CA PHE A 101 19.66 14.64 -5.74
C PHE A 101 19.57 13.12 -5.88
N ASP A 102 19.65 12.61 -7.10
CA ASP A 102 19.49 11.18 -7.42
C ASP A 102 18.23 10.52 -6.81
N GLY A 103 17.12 11.27 -6.78
CA GLY A 103 15.85 10.82 -6.22
C GLY A 103 15.79 10.78 -4.69
N ARG A 104 16.82 11.29 -3.98
CA ARG A 104 16.87 11.42 -2.52
C ARG A 104 16.76 12.88 -2.10
N ARG A 105 16.14 13.13 -0.95
CA ARG A 105 16.12 14.47 -0.32
C ARG A 105 17.51 14.77 0.23
N LEU A 106 18.09 15.88 -0.19
CA LEU A 106 19.44 16.28 0.23
C LEU A 106 19.37 17.28 1.39
N PHE A 107 18.65 18.39 1.20
CA PHE A 107 18.42 19.41 2.22
C PHE A 107 17.20 20.26 1.86
N GLN A 108 16.73 21.06 2.83
CA GLN A 108 15.61 21.97 2.65
C GLN A 108 16.11 23.40 2.50
N VAL A 109 15.50 24.16 1.60
CA VAL A 109 15.75 25.60 1.40
C VAL A 109 14.50 26.40 1.62
N THR A 110 14.66 27.66 2.01
CA THR A 110 13.54 28.59 2.21
C THR A 110 13.85 29.96 1.62
N ALA A 111 12.83 30.64 1.13
CA ALA A 111 12.93 31.96 0.56
C ALA A 111 11.56 32.63 0.59
N LEU A 112 11.50 33.90 0.18
CA LEU A 112 10.24 34.55 -0.11
C LEU A 112 9.48 33.75 -1.18
N LYS A 113 8.16 33.69 -1.06
CA LYS A 113 7.27 32.86 -1.90
C LYS A 113 7.54 33.01 -3.40
N ASP A 114 7.76 34.22 -3.87
CA ASP A 114 7.99 34.50 -5.30
C ASP A 114 9.42 34.16 -5.77
N TYR A 115 10.36 34.02 -4.85
CA TYR A 115 11.77 33.74 -5.14
C TYR A 115 12.14 32.26 -4.93
N LEU A 116 11.38 31.53 -4.11
CA LEU A 116 11.66 30.13 -3.79
C LEU A 116 11.77 29.23 -5.03
N PRO A 117 10.85 29.27 -6.02
CA PRO A 117 10.96 28.40 -7.20
C PRO A 117 12.22 28.68 -8.02
N LYS A 118 12.55 29.97 -8.24
CA LYS A 118 13.76 30.38 -8.97
C LYS A 118 15.04 29.93 -8.27
N ARG A 119 15.07 30.09 -6.94
CA ARG A 119 16.21 29.66 -6.11
C ARG A 119 16.39 28.15 -6.18
N VAL A 120 15.32 27.38 -6.07
CA VAL A 120 15.35 25.91 -6.16
C VAL A 120 15.83 25.46 -7.54
N GLU A 121 15.33 26.07 -8.60
CA GLU A 121 15.75 25.78 -9.97
C GLU A 121 17.24 26.06 -10.19
N GLN A 122 17.73 27.20 -9.70
CA GLN A 122 19.15 27.55 -9.79
C GLN A 122 20.04 26.53 -9.05
N ILE A 123 19.67 26.15 -7.82
CA ILE A 123 20.42 25.16 -7.04
C ILE A 123 20.43 23.80 -7.74
N LYS A 124 19.29 23.36 -8.29
CA LYS A 124 19.19 22.11 -9.03
C LYS A 124 20.11 22.11 -10.26
N THR A 125 20.03 23.15 -11.08
CA THR A 125 20.87 23.30 -12.28
C THR A 125 22.36 23.30 -11.93
N ASN A 126 22.77 24.06 -10.91
CA ASN A 126 24.16 24.08 -10.46
C ASN A 126 24.62 22.71 -9.99
N LEU A 127 23.80 22.03 -9.17
CA LEU A 127 24.11 20.69 -8.65
C LEU A 127 24.21 19.65 -9.77
N GLU A 128 23.34 19.71 -10.77
CA GLU A 128 23.40 18.85 -11.96
C GLU A 128 24.68 19.09 -12.77
N GLN A 129 25.04 20.35 -13.02
CA GLN A 129 26.28 20.69 -13.74
C GLN A 129 27.52 20.20 -12.99
N ILE A 130 27.62 20.49 -11.69
CA ILE A 130 28.72 20.08 -10.81
C ILE A 130 28.84 18.55 -10.76
N SER A 131 27.71 17.87 -10.55
CA SER A 131 27.71 16.41 -10.43
C SER A 131 28.09 15.73 -11.75
N ASN A 132 27.56 16.21 -12.89
CA ASN A 132 27.94 15.69 -14.20
C ASN A 132 29.44 15.87 -14.49
N ALA A 133 30.00 17.05 -14.19
CA ALA A 133 31.44 17.29 -14.33
C ALA A 133 32.26 16.36 -13.42
N TYR A 134 31.83 16.18 -12.16
CA TYR A 134 32.51 15.31 -11.21
C TYR A 134 32.46 13.82 -11.59
N PHE A 135 31.36 13.36 -12.19
CA PHE A 135 31.21 11.97 -12.63
C PHE A 135 32.01 11.65 -13.90
N GLN A 136 32.22 12.63 -14.78
CA GLN A 136 33.03 12.48 -15.99
C GLN A 136 34.54 12.56 -15.71
N SER A 137 34.92 13.20 -14.60
CA SER A 137 36.33 13.30 -14.20
C SER A 137 36.83 11.99 -13.57
N ASP A 138 38.00 11.53 -14.02
CA ASP A 138 38.74 10.42 -13.38
C ASP A 138 39.33 10.81 -12.02
N ARG A 139 39.28 12.11 -11.70
CA ARG A 139 39.79 12.59 -10.42
C ARG A 139 38.89 12.16 -9.27
N HIS A 140 39.54 11.71 -8.20
CA HIS A 140 38.88 11.25 -6.98
C HIS A 140 38.80 12.36 -5.91
N ASP A 141 39.43 13.51 -6.15
CA ASP A 141 39.37 14.65 -5.25
C ASP A 141 38.10 15.46 -5.49
N LEU A 142 37.18 15.36 -4.53
CA LEU A 142 36.04 16.25 -4.42
C LEU A 142 36.37 17.31 -3.38
N GLN A 143 36.46 18.58 -3.80
CA GLN A 143 36.72 19.70 -2.92
C GLN A 143 35.42 20.47 -2.71
N VAL A 144 34.89 20.46 -1.49
CA VAL A 144 33.70 21.24 -1.14
C VAL A 144 34.09 22.29 -0.10
N ASN A 145 34.17 23.54 -0.55
CA ASN A 145 34.64 24.67 0.23
C ASN A 145 33.47 25.54 0.67
N VAL A 146 33.60 26.15 1.85
CA VAL A 146 32.67 27.18 2.33
C VAL A 146 33.42 28.50 2.35
N VAL A 147 33.08 29.38 1.41
CA VAL A 147 33.70 30.69 1.24
C VAL A 147 32.72 31.80 1.62
N ALA A 148 33.20 32.87 2.23
CA ALA A 148 32.36 34.02 2.56
C ALA A 148 32.31 34.97 1.37
N VAL A 149 31.16 35.06 0.70
CA VAL A 149 30.92 36.00 -0.41
C VAL A 149 29.94 37.06 0.08
N ASN A 150 30.34 38.33 0.05
CA ASN A 150 29.53 39.46 0.56
C ASN A 150 29.00 39.23 1.99
N GLY A 151 29.81 38.62 2.86
CA GLY A 151 29.44 38.31 4.24
C GLY A 151 28.45 37.15 4.42
N SER A 152 28.08 36.44 3.35
CA SER A 152 27.22 35.26 3.40
C SER A 152 28.00 33.98 3.07
N PRO A 153 27.84 32.90 3.85
CA PRO A 153 28.54 31.65 3.60
C PRO A 153 28.01 30.99 2.32
N THR A 154 28.91 30.76 1.38
CA THR A 154 28.65 30.23 0.05
C THR A 154 29.39 28.91 -0.12
N ILE A 155 28.68 27.91 -0.62
CA ILE A 155 29.22 26.57 -0.86
C ILE A 155 29.67 26.49 -2.30
N GLU A 156 30.92 26.11 -2.49
CA GLU A 156 31.53 25.86 -3.79
C GLU A 156 32.02 24.42 -3.84
N VAL A 157 31.85 23.78 -5.00
CA VAL A 157 32.32 22.42 -5.27
C VAL A 157 33.29 22.49 -6.44
N ASN A 158 34.56 22.15 -6.23
CA ASN A 158 35.62 22.27 -7.23
C ASN A 158 35.63 23.66 -7.89
N ASP A 159 35.60 24.71 -7.05
CA ASP A 159 35.58 26.13 -7.45
C ASP A 159 34.34 26.55 -8.26
N GLN A 160 33.30 25.72 -8.31
CA GLN A 160 32.01 26.05 -8.92
C GLN A 160 30.98 26.41 -7.85
N TYR A 161 30.30 27.54 -8.04
CA TYR A 161 29.21 27.99 -7.17
C TYR A 161 28.06 26.98 -7.14
N LEU A 162 27.77 26.45 -5.95
CA LEU A 162 26.58 25.62 -5.73
C LEU A 162 25.43 26.48 -5.22
N LEU A 163 25.59 27.08 -4.03
CA LEU A 163 24.57 27.92 -3.39
C LEU A 163 25.14 28.81 -2.29
N THR A 164 24.48 29.94 -2.04
CA THR A 164 24.66 30.75 -0.82
C THR A 164 23.63 30.36 0.24
N VAL A 165 24.11 30.12 1.46
CA VAL A 165 23.27 29.81 2.63
C VAL A 165 22.76 31.10 3.22
N THR A 166 21.44 31.23 3.30
CA THR A 166 20.78 32.44 3.80
C THR A 166 20.46 32.31 5.29
N LYS A 167 20.21 33.46 5.95
CA LYS A 167 19.73 33.49 7.33
C LYS A 167 18.39 32.76 7.50
N LEU A 168 17.54 32.78 6.47
CA LEU A 168 16.26 32.08 6.49
C LEU A 168 16.45 30.56 6.55
N ASP A 169 17.42 30.01 5.81
CA ASP A 169 17.70 28.56 5.84
C ASP A 169 18.18 28.10 7.21
N ALA A 170 19.09 28.86 7.81
CA ALA A 170 19.66 28.53 9.11
C ALA A 170 18.62 28.70 10.25
N ALA A 171 17.70 29.66 10.10
CA ALA A 171 16.60 29.89 11.04
C ALA A 171 15.62 28.70 11.12
N LEU A 172 15.48 27.90 10.06
CA LEU A 172 14.66 26.67 10.11
C LEU A 172 15.17 25.67 11.15
N LEU A 173 16.49 25.66 11.39
CA LEU A 173 17.17 24.75 12.29
C LEU A 173 17.59 25.42 13.61
N GLY A 174 17.35 26.73 13.76
CA GLY A 174 17.76 27.49 14.93
C GLY A 174 19.28 27.62 15.10
N ILE A 175 20.05 27.49 14.02
CA ILE A 175 21.52 27.56 14.02
C ILE A 175 22.03 28.74 13.19
N ASP A 176 23.31 29.08 13.33
CA ASP A 176 23.90 30.15 12.53
C ASP A 176 24.18 29.71 11.08
N PRO A 177 24.19 30.64 10.10
CA PRO A 177 24.38 30.31 8.69
C PRO A 177 25.74 29.68 8.36
N ALA A 178 26.80 30.01 9.10
CA ALA A 178 28.14 29.48 8.84
C ALA A 178 28.25 28.02 9.29
N THR A 179 27.70 27.70 10.46
CA THR A 179 27.55 26.33 10.96
C THR A 179 26.66 25.51 10.04
N TRP A 180 25.53 26.07 9.60
CA TRP A 180 24.67 25.37 8.64
C TRP A 180 25.40 25.11 7.32
N ALA A 181 26.12 26.09 6.77
CA ALA A 181 26.91 25.90 5.55
C ALA A 181 27.99 24.81 5.69
N LYS A 182 28.63 24.70 6.86
CA LYS A 182 29.62 23.65 7.16
C LYS A 182 28.98 22.26 7.31
N GLN A 183 27.77 22.17 7.85
CA GLN A 183 27.03 20.89 7.88
C GLN A 183 26.57 20.51 6.48
N LEU A 184 26.05 21.49 5.75
CA LEU A 184 25.55 21.32 4.41
C LEU A 184 26.66 20.91 3.43
N SER A 185 27.87 21.46 3.56
CA SER A 185 29.03 21.04 2.77
C SER A 185 29.36 19.56 2.98
N LYS A 186 29.28 19.05 4.22
CA LYS A 186 29.45 17.61 4.51
C LYS A 186 28.35 16.77 3.85
N ILE A 187 27.08 17.18 3.97
CA ILE A 187 25.94 16.49 3.35
C ILE A 187 26.14 16.40 1.83
N VAL A 188 26.50 17.51 1.18
CA VAL A 188 26.76 17.55 -0.27
C VAL A 188 27.96 16.68 -0.64
N THR A 189 29.05 16.74 0.13
CA THR A 189 30.25 15.93 -0.08
C THR A 189 29.93 14.44 -0.05
N GLU A 190 29.28 13.97 1.01
CA GLU A 190 28.92 12.56 1.18
C GLU A 190 27.96 12.10 0.07
N ALA A 191 26.99 12.94 -0.30
CA ALA A 191 26.03 12.61 -1.34
C ALA A 191 26.69 12.49 -2.72
N LEU A 192 27.59 13.41 -3.10
CA LEU A 192 28.31 13.36 -4.37
C LEU A 192 29.27 12.16 -4.44
N ILE A 193 30.02 11.89 -3.36
CA ILE A 193 30.90 10.72 -3.27
C ILE A 193 30.08 9.43 -3.42
N ARG A 194 29.00 9.30 -2.66
CA ARG A 194 28.11 8.13 -2.75
C ARG A 194 27.52 7.98 -4.14
N ALA A 195 27.05 9.07 -4.74
CA ALA A 195 26.49 9.07 -6.08
C ALA A 195 27.49 8.63 -7.16
N LYS A 196 28.78 8.98 -7.02
CA LYS A 196 29.85 8.50 -7.89
C LYS A 196 30.11 7.00 -7.68
N GLN A 197 30.20 6.55 -6.42
CA GLN A 197 30.39 5.14 -6.08
C GLN A 197 29.24 4.24 -6.59
N GLU A 198 27.99 4.69 -6.44
CA GLU A 198 26.81 3.94 -6.90
C GLU A 198 26.75 3.79 -8.43
N ARG A 199 27.42 4.67 -9.19
CA ARG A 199 27.53 4.60 -10.66
C ARG A 199 28.70 3.74 -11.15
N GLN A 200 29.59 3.28 -10.26
CA GLN A 200 30.71 2.44 -10.66
C GLN A 200 30.23 1.08 -11.17
N PRO A 201 30.88 0.50 -12.19
CA PRO A 201 30.44 -0.77 -12.78
C PRO A 201 30.42 -1.91 -11.76
N GLN A 202 31.36 -1.91 -10.81
CA GLN A 202 31.41 -2.91 -9.73
C GLN A 202 30.16 -2.86 -8.82
N PHE A 203 29.66 -1.65 -8.52
CA PHE A 203 28.44 -1.49 -7.73
C PHE A 203 27.21 -1.94 -8.53
N LEU A 204 27.12 -1.54 -9.80
CA LEU A 204 26.01 -1.91 -10.69
C LEU A 204 25.91 -3.42 -10.90
N GLN A 205 27.04 -4.12 -11.02
CA GLN A 205 27.06 -5.59 -11.11
C GLN A 205 26.52 -6.24 -9.84
N ARG A 206 26.98 -5.79 -8.66
CA ARG A 206 26.49 -6.30 -7.36
C ARG A 206 24.99 -6.07 -7.20
N GLN A 207 24.50 -4.88 -7.53
CA GLN A 207 23.06 -4.58 -7.49
C GLN A 207 22.29 -5.38 -8.55
N GLY A 208 22.89 -5.64 -9.72
CA GLY A 208 22.33 -6.51 -10.75
C GLY A 208 22.02 -7.92 -10.23
N VAL A 209 22.96 -8.52 -9.50
CA VAL A 209 22.78 -9.84 -8.86
C VAL A 209 21.66 -9.81 -7.82
N ILE A 210 21.61 -8.77 -6.98
CA ILE A 210 20.56 -8.61 -5.96
C ILE A 210 19.18 -8.46 -6.62
N SER A 211 19.07 -7.63 -7.66
CA SER A 211 17.83 -7.44 -8.43
C SER A 211 17.36 -8.77 -9.06
N LEU A 212 18.28 -9.54 -9.64
CA LEU A 212 17.97 -10.84 -10.21
C LEU A 212 17.48 -11.83 -9.14
N ALA A 213 18.09 -11.84 -7.95
CA ALA A 213 17.64 -12.66 -6.83
C ALA A 213 16.23 -12.28 -6.36
N ILE A 214 15.90 -10.97 -6.29
CA ILE A 214 14.56 -10.48 -5.97
C ILE A 214 13.55 -10.96 -7.03
N MET A 215 13.86 -10.80 -8.32
CA MET A 215 12.97 -11.21 -9.41
C MET A 215 12.74 -12.72 -9.46
N LEU A 216 13.78 -13.52 -9.18
CA LEU A 216 13.63 -14.97 -9.03
C LEU A 216 12.71 -15.31 -7.87
N THR A 217 12.88 -14.64 -6.73
CA THR A 217 12.03 -14.85 -5.54
C THR A 217 10.57 -14.53 -5.84
N VAL A 218 10.31 -13.38 -6.48
CA VAL A 218 8.97 -12.98 -6.96
C VAL A 218 8.38 -14.03 -7.89
N THR A 219 9.17 -14.53 -8.85
CA THR A 219 8.73 -15.54 -9.81
C THR A 219 8.40 -16.87 -9.15
N ILE A 220 9.23 -17.32 -8.18
CA ILE A 220 9.01 -18.55 -7.41
C ILE A 220 7.74 -18.44 -6.58
N ILE A 221 7.52 -17.32 -5.90
CA ILE A 221 6.29 -17.07 -5.12
C ILE A 221 5.08 -17.11 -6.05
N ASN A 222 5.16 -16.43 -7.20
CA ASN A 222 4.09 -16.41 -8.18
C ASN A 222 3.74 -17.81 -8.72
N TRP A 223 4.77 -18.60 -9.04
CA TRP A 223 4.61 -19.99 -9.48
C TRP A 223 3.99 -20.86 -8.38
N LEU A 224 4.43 -20.70 -7.13
CA LEU A 224 3.90 -21.43 -5.99
C LEU A 224 2.41 -21.12 -5.77
N LEU A 225 2.01 -19.85 -5.83
CA LEU A 225 0.61 -19.43 -5.75
C LEU A 225 -0.25 -20.05 -6.86
N THR A 226 0.27 -20.05 -8.09
CA THR A 226 -0.41 -20.66 -9.24
C THR A 226 -0.57 -22.16 -9.03
N LYS A 227 0.47 -22.86 -8.60
CA LYS A 227 0.43 -24.31 -8.35
C LYS A 227 -0.57 -24.68 -7.23
N LEU A 228 -0.67 -23.86 -6.18
CA LEU A 228 -1.67 -24.05 -5.12
C LEU A 228 -3.09 -23.92 -5.68
N ARG A 229 -3.34 -22.93 -6.54
CA ARG A 229 -4.65 -22.72 -7.19
C ARG A 229 -5.09 -23.96 -7.98
N TRP A 230 -4.19 -24.55 -8.77
CA TRP A 230 -4.49 -25.74 -9.58
C TRP A 230 -4.84 -26.96 -8.71
N ARG A 231 -4.17 -27.14 -7.56
CA ARG A 231 -4.48 -28.26 -6.64
C ARG A 231 -5.86 -28.14 -6.00
N ILE A 232 -6.31 -26.92 -5.72
CA ILE A 232 -7.63 -26.68 -5.10
C ILE A 232 -8.74 -26.88 -6.15
N HIS A 233 -8.53 -26.45 -7.39
CA HIS A 233 -9.56 -26.53 -8.43
C HIS A 233 -9.78 -27.94 -9.00
N SER A 234 -8.75 -28.79 -9.03
CA SER A 234 -8.82 -30.14 -9.64
C SER A 234 -9.74 -31.14 -8.89
N SER A 235 -10.34 -30.79 -7.76
CA SER A 235 -11.17 -31.72 -6.96
C SER A 235 -12.69 -31.61 -7.21
N GLN A 236 -13.15 -30.86 -8.23
CA GLN A 236 -14.60 -30.68 -8.50
C GLN A 236 -15.17 -31.43 -9.70
N ILE A 237 -14.41 -32.33 -10.33
CA ILE A 237 -14.93 -33.20 -11.39
C ILE A 237 -15.25 -34.57 -10.78
N SER A 238 -16.38 -34.67 -10.09
CA SER A 238 -17.23 -35.86 -10.10
C SER A 238 -18.57 -35.51 -9.44
N ASP A 239 -19.63 -36.10 -9.99
CA ASP A 239 -21.00 -36.19 -9.46
C ASP A 239 -21.98 -35.10 -9.93
N SER A 240 -22.31 -35.23 -11.21
CA SER A 240 -23.63 -34.90 -11.74
C SER A 240 -24.54 -36.12 -11.54
N ASP A 241 -25.44 -36.07 -10.55
CA ASP A 241 -26.82 -36.60 -10.61
C ASP A 241 -27.41 -36.77 -9.20
N LEU A 242 -28.09 -35.73 -8.69
CA LEU A 242 -29.42 -35.86 -8.09
C LEU A 242 -29.98 -34.47 -7.76
N SER A 243 -31.15 -34.18 -8.31
CA SER A 243 -31.88 -32.92 -8.19
C SER A 243 -32.51 -32.77 -6.80
N THR A 244 -32.10 -31.76 -6.04
CA THR A 244 -32.89 -31.24 -4.90
C THR A 244 -32.68 -29.73 -4.78
N THR A 245 -33.76 -28.98 -4.68
CA THR A 245 -33.80 -27.50 -4.75
C THR A 245 -32.95 -26.82 -3.66
N ASP A 246 -32.71 -27.50 -2.54
CA ASP A 246 -31.83 -27.04 -1.44
C ASP A 246 -30.33 -27.25 -1.70
N ILE A 247 -29.96 -28.11 -2.65
CA ILE A 247 -28.56 -28.34 -3.05
C ILE A 247 -28.13 -27.27 -4.07
N ALA A 248 -29.07 -26.76 -4.87
CA ALA A 248 -28.81 -25.71 -5.86
C ALA A 248 -28.34 -24.39 -5.21
N THR A 249 -28.94 -23.98 -4.08
CA THR A 249 -28.57 -22.75 -3.36
C THR A 249 -27.21 -22.87 -2.65
N LYS A 250 -26.89 -24.03 -2.06
CA LYS A 250 -25.55 -24.29 -1.48
C LYS A 250 -24.44 -24.34 -2.54
N LYS A 251 -24.71 -24.93 -3.71
CA LYS A 251 -23.76 -25.02 -4.84
C LYS A 251 -23.48 -23.63 -5.45
N GLN A 252 -24.48 -22.74 -5.49
CA GLN A 252 -24.32 -21.34 -5.89
C GLN A 252 -23.38 -20.57 -4.94
N TYR A 253 -23.51 -20.79 -3.64
CA TYR A 253 -22.70 -20.10 -2.62
C TYR A 253 -21.21 -20.47 -2.71
N GLN A 254 -20.90 -21.76 -2.89
CA GLN A 254 -19.51 -22.23 -3.05
C GLN A 254 -18.84 -21.65 -4.31
N LYS A 255 -19.58 -21.55 -5.43
CA LYS A 255 -19.09 -20.93 -6.67
C LYS A 255 -18.78 -19.43 -6.49
N ASN A 256 -19.62 -18.71 -5.75
CA ASN A 256 -19.40 -17.28 -5.47
C ASN A 256 -18.16 -17.02 -4.61
N PHE A 257 -17.81 -17.93 -3.69
CA PHE A 257 -16.59 -17.83 -2.88
C PHE A 257 -15.33 -18.08 -3.70
N GLN A 258 -15.33 -19.12 -4.52
CA GLN A 258 -14.21 -19.42 -5.42
C GLN A 258 -13.92 -18.24 -6.35
N ALA A 259 -14.96 -17.61 -6.89
CA ALA A 259 -14.80 -16.44 -7.77
C ALA A 259 -14.13 -15.22 -7.07
N ILE A 260 -14.31 -15.04 -5.75
CA ILE A 260 -13.66 -13.96 -4.99
C ILE A 260 -12.19 -14.28 -4.75
N GLU A 261 -11.90 -15.50 -4.32
CA GLU A 261 -10.54 -15.96 -4.02
C GLU A 261 -9.65 -15.85 -5.26
N GLU A 262 -10.18 -16.22 -6.42
CA GLU A 262 -9.48 -16.09 -7.70
C GLU A 262 -9.16 -14.64 -8.08
N ARG A 263 -10.09 -13.70 -7.87
CA ARG A 263 -9.86 -12.28 -8.13
C ARG A 263 -8.85 -11.70 -7.15
N LEU A 264 -8.92 -12.08 -5.88
CA LEU A 264 -7.97 -11.61 -4.86
C LEU A 264 -6.54 -12.08 -5.16
N LEU A 265 -6.37 -13.33 -5.56
CA LEU A 265 -5.06 -13.87 -5.97
C LEU A 265 -4.50 -13.14 -7.20
N PHE A 266 -5.36 -12.81 -8.17
CA PHE A 266 -4.95 -12.02 -9.34
C PHE A 266 -4.44 -10.64 -8.94
N TYR A 267 -5.16 -9.92 -8.07
CA TYR A 267 -4.69 -8.63 -7.55
C TYR A 267 -3.38 -8.78 -6.77
N PHE A 268 -3.26 -9.80 -5.92
CA PHE A 268 -2.04 -10.07 -5.17
C PHE A 268 -0.84 -10.30 -6.10
N GLN A 269 -1.03 -11.10 -7.16
CA GLN A 269 -0.02 -11.35 -8.18
C GLN A 269 0.41 -10.04 -8.88
N ILE A 270 -0.54 -9.19 -9.27
CA ILE A 270 -0.23 -7.87 -9.84
C ILE A 270 0.58 -7.02 -8.85
N THR A 271 0.15 -6.95 -7.58
CA THR A 271 0.86 -6.15 -6.57
C THR A 271 2.26 -6.68 -6.29
N LEU A 272 2.46 -7.99 -6.35
CA LEU A 272 3.74 -8.64 -6.14
C LEU A 272 4.71 -8.36 -7.30
N TRP A 273 4.23 -8.42 -8.54
CA TRP A 273 5.01 -8.01 -9.72
C TRP A 273 5.34 -6.52 -9.71
N LEU A 274 4.33 -5.67 -9.45
CA LEU A 274 4.52 -4.21 -9.41
C LEU A 274 5.49 -3.82 -8.31
N GLY A 275 5.36 -4.40 -7.11
CA GLY A 275 6.27 -4.20 -5.99
C GLY A 275 7.69 -4.69 -6.30
N GLY A 276 7.83 -5.83 -6.96
CA GLY A 276 9.12 -6.34 -7.42
C GLY A 276 9.81 -5.38 -8.40
N ILE A 277 9.10 -4.91 -9.43
CA ILE A 277 9.64 -3.97 -10.43
C ILE A 277 10.04 -2.63 -9.79
N ILE A 278 9.19 -2.08 -8.93
CA ILE A 278 9.47 -0.82 -8.22
C ILE A 278 10.67 -1.00 -7.28
N GLY A 279 10.74 -2.11 -6.53
CA GLY A 279 11.84 -2.43 -5.64
C GLY A 279 13.17 -2.56 -6.38
N CYS A 280 13.19 -3.27 -7.50
CA CYS A 280 14.36 -3.39 -8.35
C CYS A 280 14.78 -2.04 -8.98
N SER A 281 13.83 -1.17 -9.29
CA SER A 281 14.11 0.17 -9.84
C SER A 281 14.78 1.11 -8.82
N ASN A 282 14.56 0.92 -7.52
CA ASN A 282 15.24 1.71 -6.48
C ASN A 282 16.73 1.37 -6.35
N LEU A 283 17.10 0.18 -6.83
CA LEU A 283 18.43 -0.40 -6.68
C LEU A 283 19.47 0.23 -7.61
N PHE A 284 19.04 0.69 -8.79
CA PHE A 284 19.92 1.34 -9.76
C PHE A 284 19.81 2.86 -9.70
N PRO A 285 20.93 3.60 -9.71
CA PRO A 285 20.92 5.06 -9.63
C PRO A 285 20.18 5.69 -10.82
N TYR A 286 20.32 5.13 -12.03
CA TYR A 286 19.70 5.65 -13.25
C TYR A 286 18.17 5.55 -13.27
N THR A 287 17.58 4.61 -12.52
CA THR A 287 16.12 4.40 -12.51
C THR A 287 15.41 5.10 -11.35
N ARG A 288 16.14 5.73 -10.41
CA ARG A 288 15.54 6.44 -9.27
C ARG A 288 14.75 7.69 -9.64
N PRO A 289 15.21 8.58 -10.55
CA PRO A 289 14.38 9.72 -10.96
C PRO A 289 13.06 9.26 -11.59
N LEU A 290 13.11 8.17 -12.35
CA LEU A 290 11.92 7.56 -12.97
C LEU A 290 10.96 7.00 -11.91
N GLN A 291 11.47 6.43 -10.81
CA GLN A 291 10.65 6.00 -9.68
C GLN A 291 9.91 7.18 -9.04
N VAL A 292 10.58 8.31 -8.80
CA VAL A 292 9.95 9.50 -8.20
C VAL A 292 8.85 10.03 -9.12
N TRP A 293 9.12 10.09 -10.43
CA TRP A 293 8.13 10.49 -11.43
C TRP A 293 6.94 9.53 -11.47
N LEU A 294 7.22 8.22 -11.52
CA LEU A 294 6.19 7.17 -11.57
C LEU A 294 5.32 7.16 -10.31
N LEU A 295 5.90 7.23 -9.12
CA LEU A 295 5.15 7.29 -7.87
C LEU A 295 4.35 8.59 -7.75
N SER A 296 4.91 9.72 -8.20
CA SER A 296 4.20 11.00 -8.20
C SER A 296 2.97 10.96 -9.10
N GLY A 297 3.10 10.40 -10.32
CA GLY A 297 1.98 10.24 -11.25
C GLY A 297 0.96 9.20 -10.76
N LEU A 298 1.42 8.12 -10.14
CA LEU A 298 0.57 6.98 -9.74
C LEU A 298 -0.07 7.14 -8.36
N ASN A 299 0.33 8.13 -7.56
CA ASN A 299 -0.23 8.37 -6.22
C ASN A 299 -1.74 8.60 -6.23
N ILE A 300 -2.27 9.32 -7.22
CA ILE A 300 -3.70 9.59 -7.35
C ILE A 300 -4.48 8.31 -7.68
N PRO A 301 -4.18 7.58 -8.78
CA PRO A 301 -4.90 6.36 -9.11
C PRO A 301 -4.72 5.25 -8.07
N LEU A 302 -3.56 5.15 -7.40
CA LEU A 302 -3.38 4.17 -6.31
C LEU A 302 -4.29 4.44 -5.12
N LYS A 303 -4.41 5.70 -4.68
CA LYS A 303 -5.31 6.06 -3.58
C LYS A 303 -6.76 5.75 -3.94
N VAL A 304 -7.19 6.13 -5.13
CA VAL A 304 -8.55 5.86 -5.62
C VAL A 304 -8.79 4.35 -5.74
N GLY A 305 -7.85 3.62 -6.34
CA GLY A 305 -7.92 2.17 -6.46
C GLY A 305 -8.01 1.46 -5.11
N LEU A 306 -7.26 1.91 -4.11
CA LEU A 306 -7.28 1.35 -2.75
C LEU A 306 -8.61 1.64 -2.04
N ILE A 307 -9.19 2.84 -2.23
CA ILE A 307 -10.53 3.17 -1.70
C ILE A 307 -11.61 2.28 -2.35
N ILE A 308 -11.58 2.12 -3.68
CA ILE A 308 -12.53 1.27 -4.41
C ILE A 308 -12.39 -0.19 -3.93
N LEU A 309 -11.15 -0.70 -3.86
CA LEU A 309 -10.86 -2.06 -3.42
C LEU A 309 -11.31 -2.29 -1.97
N GLY A 310 -11.01 -1.35 -1.07
CA GLY A 310 -11.40 -1.42 0.34
C GLY A 310 -12.92 -1.36 0.53
N THR A 311 -13.60 -0.48 -0.20
CA THR A 311 -15.07 -0.39 -0.18
C THR A 311 -15.70 -1.68 -0.68
N TYR A 312 -15.20 -2.22 -1.79
CA TYR A 312 -15.66 -3.49 -2.35
C TYR A 312 -15.48 -4.66 -1.38
N LEU A 313 -14.30 -4.75 -0.74
CA LEU A 313 -14.02 -5.74 0.29
C LEU A 313 -14.99 -5.62 1.46
N THR A 314 -15.24 -4.42 1.98
CA THR A 314 -16.15 -4.19 3.12
C THR A 314 -17.58 -4.60 2.78
N ILE A 315 -18.11 -4.19 1.62
CA ILE A 315 -19.45 -4.58 1.18
C ILE A 315 -19.57 -6.10 1.13
N ARG A 316 -18.56 -6.78 0.59
CA ARG A 316 -18.61 -8.24 0.39
C ARG A 316 -18.37 -9.03 1.69
N LEU A 317 -17.51 -8.53 2.57
CA LEU A 317 -17.30 -9.07 3.92
C LEU A 317 -18.57 -8.94 4.77
N SER A 318 -19.31 -7.82 4.64
CA SER A 318 -20.58 -7.60 5.34
C SER A 318 -21.59 -8.72 5.02
N HIS A 319 -21.80 -9.03 3.73
CA HIS A 319 -22.68 -10.12 3.31
C HIS A 319 -22.28 -11.47 3.93
N ASN A 320 -20.98 -11.79 3.91
CA ASN A 320 -20.47 -13.04 4.48
C ASN A 320 -20.64 -13.14 6.00
N LEU A 321 -20.49 -12.02 6.72
CA LEU A 321 -20.68 -11.99 8.17
C LEU A 321 -22.16 -12.16 8.54
N ILE A 322 -23.07 -11.53 7.79
CA ILE A 322 -24.52 -11.65 8.00
C ILE A 322 -24.97 -13.10 7.83
N ASP A 323 -24.61 -13.75 6.72
CA ASP A 323 -25.01 -15.14 6.47
C ASP A 323 -24.47 -16.10 7.54
N ARG A 324 -23.25 -15.86 8.01
CA ARG A 324 -22.65 -16.67 9.08
C ARG A 324 -23.34 -16.44 10.42
N PHE A 325 -23.75 -15.21 10.71
CA PHE A 325 -24.50 -14.87 11.92
C PHE A 325 -25.90 -15.51 11.88
N VAL A 326 -26.62 -15.40 10.76
CA VAL A 326 -27.93 -16.02 10.53
C VAL A 326 -27.83 -17.55 10.58
N SER A 327 -26.81 -18.13 9.95
CA SER A 327 -26.54 -19.57 10.03
C SER A 327 -26.28 -19.99 11.47
N SER A 328 -25.45 -19.26 12.23
CA SER A 328 -25.13 -19.59 13.62
C SER A 328 -26.35 -19.50 14.54
N ILE A 329 -27.28 -18.58 14.25
CA ILE A 329 -28.56 -18.49 14.96
C ILE A 329 -29.47 -19.67 14.60
N LYS A 330 -29.49 -20.12 13.34
CA LYS A 330 -30.29 -21.28 12.90
C LYS A 330 -29.80 -22.62 13.47
N VAL A 331 -28.51 -22.76 13.82
CA VAL A 331 -27.99 -24.00 14.43
C VAL A 331 -28.19 -24.05 15.95
N ASN A 332 -28.74 -22.99 16.58
CA ASN A 332 -29.20 -23.09 17.96
C ASN A 332 -30.56 -23.79 17.99
N PRO A 333 -30.64 -25.03 18.50
CA PRO A 333 -31.89 -25.80 18.54
C PRO A 333 -32.95 -25.21 19.48
N LEU A 334 -32.61 -24.14 20.21
CA LEU A 334 -33.53 -23.40 21.07
C LEU A 334 -34.52 -22.50 20.31
N LEU A 335 -34.26 -22.19 19.03
CA LEU A 335 -35.19 -21.48 18.15
C LEU A 335 -35.59 -22.37 16.96
N SER A 336 -35.91 -23.63 17.27
CA SER A 336 -36.45 -24.60 16.32
C SER A 336 -37.69 -24.04 15.58
N PRO A 337 -37.82 -24.26 14.25
CA PRO A 337 -39.02 -23.96 13.48
C PRO A 337 -40.18 -24.93 13.77
N VAL A 338 -40.30 -25.43 14.99
CA VAL A 338 -41.46 -26.21 15.46
C VAL A 338 -42.63 -25.30 15.86
N ALA A 339 -42.45 -23.98 15.82
CA ALA A 339 -43.50 -23.00 16.06
C ALA A 339 -44.27 -22.53 14.80
N SER A 340 -43.93 -22.97 13.59
CA SER A 340 -44.65 -22.55 12.37
C SER A 340 -45.70 -23.55 11.85
N GLU A 341 -45.67 -24.80 12.30
CA GLU A 341 -46.64 -25.80 11.85
C GLU A 341 -47.96 -25.73 12.65
N ARG A 342 -47.90 -25.31 13.93
CA ARG A 342 -49.09 -25.10 14.78
C ARG A 342 -49.78 -23.75 14.59
N SER A 343 -49.10 -22.73 14.06
CA SER A 343 -49.72 -21.43 13.75
C SER A 343 -50.53 -21.48 12.45
N HIS A 344 -50.10 -22.28 11.46
CA HIS A 344 -50.88 -22.52 10.23
C HIS A 344 -52.20 -23.25 10.50
N LEU A 345 -52.21 -24.22 11.43
CA LEU A 345 -53.44 -24.89 11.84
C LEU A 345 -54.41 -23.97 12.60
N ARG A 346 -53.92 -23.02 13.40
CA ARG A 346 -54.80 -22.06 14.11
C ARG A 346 -55.39 -20.99 13.20
N ILE A 347 -54.66 -20.55 12.18
CA ILE A 347 -55.19 -19.59 11.19
C ILE A 347 -56.25 -20.25 10.30
N ALA A 348 -56.07 -21.53 9.95
CA ALA A 348 -57.08 -22.29 9.20
C ALA A 348 -58.38 -22.51 10.00
N THR A 349 -58.31 -22.81 11.30
CA THR A 349 -59.53 -22.98 12.12
C THR A 349 -60.30 -21.67 12.30
N ILE A 350 -59.61 -20.53 12.46
CA ILE A 350 -60.27 -19.22 12.59
C ILE A 350 -60.96 -18.81 11.28
N LEU A 351 -60.35 -19.11 10.12
CA LEU A 351 -60.95 -18.83 8.81
C LEU A 351 -62.17 -19.69 8.49
N VAL A 352 -62.21 -20.94 8.98
CA VAL A 352 -63.39 -21.82 8.83
C VAL A 352 -64.56 -21.31 9.69
N GLN A 353 -64.31 -20.97 10.96
CA GLN A 353 -65.34 -20.40 11.84
C GLN A 353 -65.88 -19.05 11.34
N PHE A 354 -65.03 -18.21 10.75
CA PHE A 354 -65.46 -16.92 10.19
C PHE A 354 -66.25 -17.06 8.88
N LYS A 355 -66.06 -18.16 8.14
CA LYS A 355 -66.82 -18.45 6.91
C LYS A 355 -68.23 -18.94 7.22
N GLU A 356 -68.41 -19.69 8.31
CA GLU A 356 -69.68 -20.29 8.71
C GLU A 356 -70.62 -19.29 9.42
N SER A 357 -70.07 -18.32 10.16
CA SER A 357 -70.86 -17.21 10.72
C SER A 357 -71.40 -16.25 9.66
N ARG A 358 -70.75 -16.16 8.48
CA ARG A 358 -71.17 -15.29 7.38
C ARG A 358 -72.31 -15.87 6.54
N SER A 359 -72.58 -17.18 6.61
CA SER A 359 -73.69 -17.83 5.88
C SER A 359 -75.03 -17.86 6.64
N LEU A 360 -75.05 -17.42 7.91
CA LEU A 360 -76.28 -17.35 8.72
C LEU A 360 -76.86 -15.92 8.82
N LEU A 361 -76.25 -14.96 8.13
CA LEU A 361 -76.62 -13.53 8.12
C LEU A 361 -77.00 -13.02 6.72
N GLY A 362 -77.28 -13.92 5.78
CA GLY A 362 -77.70 -13.62 4.40
C GLY A 362 -79.13 -14.10 4.13
#